data_AF-A0A662G6H8-F1
#
_entry.id   AF-A0A662G6H8-F1
#
_cell.length_a   1.000
_cell.length_b   1.000
_cell.length_c   1.000
_cell.angle_alpha   90.00
_cell.angle_beta   90.00
_cell.angle_gamma   90.00
#
_symmetry.space_group_name_H-M   'P 1'
#
loop_
_entity.id
_entity.type
_entity.pdbx_description
1 polymer ?
#
loop_
_entity_poly.entity_id
_entity_poly.type
_entity_poly.pdbx_seq_one_letter_code
_entity_poly.pdbx_strand_id
1 'polypeptide(L)'
;MKILFLVFSFIACAISSLGQVIQNDCTVEGGIVYGGQRFLAQRIIINNSDTPTAYAANKVEIKNGVSGRSGLPWDYVERVEIVQALNGSTLGSLHPGTGTGTVTVRISYQVPAYSQGKLEVWLTLKSVVPGGLKFQAQCKVNDTDVDYTNHPAATFTVGAPDGLQVSSLDIHNQEVFGGQRFLAQKLKLSDNDADPYSVNVGSVVIKNVPAKDALGENYFAKIEIQAESNGSIVGQTTSLWGINGTGVRIPLSGVKVEDDSSIVLQVWVTLRKTVPPDRYIKLETEVWHSEGAEEFAESSGAGPAEFTTKEPGGLEATDVTGRGDSIFGGTTAMVQRFKLQHRYPNDPNDVVVTGFKVRNEASDPQLSSSYVDGIEMRTEDGTSVAKTTSVGGFTGGGVFLPANFTVKPGSPVVLEVWLFLKESTPEGKKVRIKTTISQRVGTKPLNDVTVSTQATFVTAVDHPPQVDFSWNPRKPKWSDEIEFDPSWSDPQDPRGRDPIVYSRWDFGDGKTVEQDGPPE
;
A
#
# COMPACT_ATOMS: atom_id res chain seq x y z
N MET A 1 -53.54 -101.57 -25.22
CA MET A 1 -54.48 -101.58 -24.07
C MET A 1 -53.65 -101.69 -22.80
N LYS A 2 -54.05 -100.95 -21.75
CA LYS A 2 -53.40 -100.76 -20.44
C LYS A 2 -52.27 -99.72 -20.42
N ILE A 3 -52.12 -98.83 -19.45
CA ILE A 3 -53.02 -98.12 -18.51
C ILE A 3 -52.10 -97.02 -17.95
N LEU A 4 -52.60 -95.79 -17.80
CA LEU A 4 -51.91 -94.66 -17.17
C LEU A 4 -51.80 -94.90 -15.66
N PHE A 5 -50.61 -94.68 -15.07
CA PHE A 5 -50.49 -94.31 -13.66
C PHE A 5 -49.52 -93.12 -13.54
N LEU A 6 -50.10 -91.99 -13.15
CA LEU A 6 -49.45 -90.77 -12.73
C LEU A 6 -49.44 -90.80 -11.19
N VAL A 7 -48.28 -90.77 -10.54
CA VAL A 7 -48.20 -90.36 -9.13
C VAL A 7 -46.98 -89.46 -8.93
N PHE A 8 -47.27 -88.36 -8.26
CA PHE A 8 -46.50 -87.16 -8.00
C PHE A 8 -45.11 -87.37 -7.41
N SER A 9 -44.14 -86.64 -7.97
CA SER A 9 -42.84 -86.39 -7.34
C SER A 9 -43.00 -85.30 -6.28
N PHE A 10 -42.60 -85.61 -5.05
CA PHE A 10 -42.45 -84.62 -3.99
C PHE A 10 -41.36 -83.62 -4.38
N ILE A 11 -41.75 -82.37 -4.65
CA ILE A 11 -40.82 -81.25 -4.69
C ILE A 11 -40.35 -81.02 -3.25
N ALA A 12 -39.08 -81.31 -2.98
CA ALA A 12 -38.40 -80.82 -1.81
C ALA A 12 -38.40 -79.28 -1.89
N CYS A 13 -39.31 -78.67 -1.13
CA CYS A 13 -39.31 -77.24 -0.87
C CYS A 13 -37.99 -76.93 -0.14
N ALA A 14 -37.14 -76.10 -0.76
CA ALA A 14 -35.95 -75.57 -0.11
C ALA A 14 -36.40 -74.81 1.14
N ILE A 15 -36.11 -75.36 2.31
CA ILE A 15 -36.24 -74.66 3.58
C ILE A 15 -35.22 -73.53 3.52
N SER A 16 -35.66 -72.30 3.25
CA SER A 16 -34.86 -71.12 3.53
C SER A 16 -34.56 -71.11 5.03
N SER A 17 -33.29 -71.00 5.39
CA SER A 17 -32.88 -70.95 6.79
C SER A 17 -33.59 -69.77 7.48
N LEU A 18 -34.37 -70.07 8.52
CA LEU A 18 -34.87 -69.06 9.46
C LEU A 18 -33.65 -68.45 10.16
N GLY A 19 -33.30 -67.20 9.82
CA GLY A 19 -32.14 -66.53 10.39
C GLY A 19 -32.14 -65.04 10.07
N GLN A 20 -31.47 -64.25 10.91
CA GLN A 20 -31.29 -62.82 10.66
C GLN A 20 -30.33 -62.62 9.49
N VAL A 21 -30.71 -61.75 8.56
CA VAL A 21 -29.81 -61.29 7.49
C VAL A 21 -29.27 -59.94 7.89
N ILE A 22 -27.95 -59.84 8.02
CA ILE A 22 -27.26 -58.58 8.31
C ILE A 22 -26.52 -58.17 7.05
N GLN A 23 -26.94 -57.07 6.45
CA GLN A 23 -26.44 -56.62 5.15
C GLN A 23 -26.14 -55.14 5.16
N ASN A 24 -25.24 -54.71 4.28
CA ASN A 24 -24.95 -53.31 4.07
C ASN A 24 -26.12 -52.59 3.37
N ASP A 25 -26.35 -51.33 3.73
CA ASP A 25 -27.26 -50.44 3.03
C ASP A 25 -26.45 -49.63 2.01
N CYS A 26 -26.66 -49.87 0.71
CA CYS A 26 -25.93 -49.21 -0.37
C CYS A 26 -26.38 -47.76 -0.64
N THR A 27 -27.23 -47.17 0.21
CA THR A 27 -27.61 -45.75 0.11
C THR A 27 -26.53 -44.79 0.63
N VAL A 28 -25.52 -45.30 1.35
CA VAL A 28 -24.36 -44.49 1.72
C VAL A 28 -23.43 -44.42 0.51
N GLU A 29 -23.24 -43.21 -0.01
CA GLU A 29 -22.30 -42.94 -1.10
C GLU A 29 -20.94 -42.52 -0.53
N GLY A 30 -19.87 -42.98 -1.19
CA GLY A 30 -18.51 -42.56 -0.85
C GLY A 30 -18.25 -41.11 -1.27
N GLY A 31 -17.16 -40.54 -0.78
CA GLY A 31 -16.80 -39.16 -1.11
C GLY A 31 -15.47 -38.72 -0.53
N ILE A 32 -15.17 -37.44 -0.70
CA ILE A 32 -14.03 -36.78 -0.06
C ILE A 32 -14.44 -36.38 1.36
N VAL A 33 -13.58 -36.65 2.33
CA VAL A 33 -13.73 -36.23 3.73
C VAL A 33 -12.45 -35.55 4.18
N TYR A 34 -12.55 -34.54 5.04
CA TYR A 34 -11.40 -33.80 5.54
C TYR A 34 -11.20 -34.01 7.03
N GLY A 35 -9.99 -33.73 7.51
CA GLY A 35 -9.67 -33.77 8.94
C GLY A 35 -10.64 -32.91 9.77
N GLY A 36 -11.00 -33.39 10.95
CA GLY A 36 -11.99 -32.77 11.83
C GLY A 36 -13.45 -33.06 11.46
N GLN A 37 -13.72 -33.55 10.25
CA GLN A 37 -15.10 -33.83 9.82
C GLN A 37 -15.66 -35.12 10.44
N ARG A 38 -16.98 -35.11 10.65
CA ARG A 38 -17.79 -36.27 11.03
C ARG A 38 -18.62 -36.73 9.84
N PHE A 39 -18.52 -38.01 9.45
CA PHE A 39 -19.20 -38.55 8.28
C PHE A 39 -19.82 -39.93 8.52
N LEU A 40 -20.88 -40.25 7.78
CA LEU A 40 -21.56 -41.55 7.80
C LEU A 40 -20.76 -42.52 6.94
N ALA A 41 -20.00 -43.40 7.57
CA ALA A 41 -19.12 -44.33 6.86
C ALA A 41 -19.83 -45.60 6.40
N GLN A 42 -20.88 -46.01 7.09
CA GLN A 42 -21.69 -47.18 6.73
C GLN A 42 -23.08 -47.13 7.36
N ARG A 43 -24.08 -47.69 6.68
CA ARG A 43 -25.37 -48.05 7.29
C ARG A 43 -25.60 -49.55 7.15
N ILE A 44 -26.01 -50.19 8.24
CA ILE A 44 -26.19 -51.65 8.33
C ILE A 44 -27.68 -51.92 8.54
N ILE A 45 -28.26 -52.79 7.71
CA ILE A 45 -29.62 -53.30 7.86
C ILE A 45 -29.57 -54.64 8.56
N ILE A 46 -30.29 -54.74 9.68
CA ILE A 46 -30.53 -56.00 10.39
C ILE A 46 -31.96 -56.42 10.05
N ASN A 47 -32.08 -57.39 9.15
CA ASN A 47 -33.37 -57.95 8.75
C ASN A 47 -33.73 -59.12 9.67
N ASN A 48 -34.70 -58.88 10.56
CA ASN A 48 -35.24 -59.85 11.52
C ASN A 48 -36.67 -60.29 11.12
N SER A 49 -37.09 -59.98 9.89
CA SER A 49 -38.49 -60.13 9.42
C SER A 49 -38.97 -61.58 9.37
N ASP A 50 -38.07 -62.55 9.20
CA ASP A 50 -38.41 -63.97 9.10
C ASP A 50 -38.23 -64.72 10.43
N THR A 51 -38.05 -64.01 11.55
CA THR A 51 -37.81 -64.65 12.85
C THR A 51 -38.84 -64.26 13.92
N PRO A 52 -39.26 -65.22 14.77
CA PRO A 52 -40.29 -65.01 15.79
C PRO A 52 -39.79 -64.37 17.09
N THR A 53 -38.50 -64.11 17.22
CA THR A 53 -37.87 -63.56 18.43
C THR A 53 -37.14 -62.25 18.12
N ALA A 54 -37.05 -61.37 19.10
CA ALA A 54 -36.23 -60.16 18.97
C ALA A 54 -34.74 -60.51 18.83
N TYR A 55 -34.01 -59.74 18.03
CA TYR A 55 -32.56 -59.83 17.88
C TYR A 55 -31.87 -58.74 18.70
N ALA A 56 -30.98 -59.17 19.60
CA ALA A 56 -30.18 -58.29 20.45
C ALA A 56 -28.80 -58.05 19.83
N ALA A 57 -28.55 -56.85 19.31
CA ALA A 57 -27.22 -56.43 18.89
C ALA A 57 -26.49 -55.80 20.10
N ASN A 58 -25.37 -56.43 20.50
CA ASN A 58 -24.61 -56.07 21.71
C ASN A 58 -23.23 -55.45 21.38
N LYS A 59 -22.70 -55.73 20.19
CA LYS A 59 -21.45 -55.13 19.70
C LYS A 59 -21.48 -54.94 18.19
N VAL A 60 -20.74 -53.94 17.72
CA VAL A 60 -20.34 -53.80 16.33
C VAL A 60 -18.81 -53.79 16.29
N GLU A 61 -18.23 -54.69 15.52
CA GLU A 61 -16.80 -54.71 15.24
C GLU A 61 -16.57 -54.03 13.88
N ILE A 62 -15.64 -53.11 13.79
CA ILE A 62 -15.35 -52.31 12.59
C ILE A 62 -13.88 -52.45 12.25
N LYS A 63 -13.56 -52.67 10.98
CA LYS A 63 -12.21 -52.54 10.43
C LYS A 63 -12.26 -51.74 9.13
N ASN A 64 -11.13 -51.16 8.76
CA ASN A 64 -10.97 -50.62 7.42
C ASN A 64 -10.69 -51.77 6.43
N GLY A 65 -11.51 -51.89 5.39
CA GLY A 65 -11.39 -52.89 4.33
C GLY A 65 -10.36 -52.57 3.25
N VAL A 66 -9.85 -51.33 3.21
CA VAL A 66 -8.81 -50.94 2.27
C VAL A 66 -7.49 -51.61 2.65
N SER A 67 -6.98 -52.46 1.76
CA SER A 67 -5.70 -53.14 1.93
C SER A 67 -4.51 -52.23 1.60
N GLY A 68 -3.38 -52.43 2.30
CA GLY A 68 -2.12 -51.76 2.00
C GLY A 68 -1.97 -50.39 2.66
N ARG A 69 -1.00 -49.60 2.19
CA ARG A 69 -0.61 -48.33 2.82
C ARG A 69 -1.59 -47.18 2.60
N SER A 70 -2.55 -47.34 1.68
CA SER A 70 -3.59 -46.35 1.42
C SER A 70 -4.79 -46.45 2.37
N GLY A 71 -4.84 -47.46 3.25
CA GLY A 71 -5.91 -47.56 4.25
C GLY A 71 -5.70 -46.53 5.36
N LEU A 72 -6.73 -45.76 5.67
CA LEU A 72 -6.80 -44.88 6.84
C LEU A 72 -6.60 -45.70 8.13
N PRO A 73 -5.50 -45.49 8.87
CA PRO A 73 -5.29 -46.09 10.19
C PRO A 73 -6.09 -45.34 11.26
N TRP A 74 -6.34 -46.02 12.39
CA TRP A 74 -7.06 -45.45 13.53
C TRP A 74 -6.34 -44.28 14.20
N ASP A 75 -5.03 -44.14 13.97
CA ASP A 75 -4.21 -43.02 14.43
C ASP A 75 -4.80 -41.66 14.04
N TYR A 76 -5.56 -41.59 12.94
CA TYR A 76 -6.18 -40.37 12.41
C TYR A 76 -7.69 -40.29 12.65
N VAL A 77 -8.27 -41.26 13.35
CA VAL A 77 -9.70 -41.27 13.69
C VAL A 77 -9.85 -40.87 15.16
N GLU A 78 -10.52 -39.75 15.39
CA GLU A 78 -10.79 -39.23 16.72
C GLU A 78 -11.86 -40.06 17.44
N ARG A 79 -12.93 -40.43 16.71
CA ARG A 79 -14.10 -41.09 17.30
C ARG A 79 -14.77 -42.03 16.31
N VAL A 80 -15.24 -43.16 16.81
CA VAL A 80 -16.17 -44.06 16.12
C VAL A 80 -17.46 -44.11 16.94
N GLU A 81 -18.60 -43.95 16.28
CA GLU A 81 -19.93 -43.95 16.92
C GLU A 81 -20.86 -44.91 16.19
N ILE A 82 -21.65 -45.66 16.96
CA ILE A 82 -22.77 -46.45 16.44
C ILE A 82 -24.05 -45.74 16.82
N VAL A 83 -24.84 -45.39 15.80
CA VAL A 83 -26.05 -44.57 15.93
C VAL A 83 -27.25 -45.37 15.43
N GLN A 84 -28.39 -45.22 16.10
CA GLN A 84 -29.65 -45.76 15.62
C GLN A 84 -30.22 -44.86 14.52
N ALA A 85 -30.37 -45.38 13.30
CA ALA A 85 -30.74 -44.57 12.13
C ALA A 85 -32.13 -43.89 12.26
N LEU A 86 -33.05 -44.51 12.99
CA LEU A 86 -34.44 -44.03 13.08
C LEU A 86 -34.58 -42.73 13.88
N ASN A 87 -33.81 -42.58 14.96
CA ASN A 87 -33.96 -41.47 15.92
C ASN A 87 -32.67 -40.69 16.15
N GLY A 88 -31.56 -41.08 15.50
CA GLY A 88 -30.26 -40.44 15.64
C GLY A 88 -29.58 -40.64 17.00
N SER A 89 -30.10 -41.51 17.87
CA SER A 89 -29.52 -41.74 19.19
C SER A 89 -28.19 -42.50 19.08
N THR A 90 -27.16 -42.01 19.76
CA THR A 90 -25.87 -42.71 19.84
C THR A 90 -26.01 -43.89 20.80
N LEU A 91 -25.83 -45.10 20.29
CA LEU A 91 -25.94 -46.36 21.03
C LEU A 91 -24.62 -46.75 21.70
N GLY A 92 -23.50 -46.29 21.15
CA GLY A 92 -22.17 -46.49 21.70
C GLY A 92 -21.11 -45.69 20.94
N SER A 93 -20.00 -45.40 21.59
CA SER A 93 -18.87 -44.70 21.00
C SER A 93 -17.53 -45.18 21.56
N LEU A 94 -16.46 -44.92 20.82
CA LEU A 94 -15.09 -45.33 21.16
C LEU A 94 -14.08 -44.34 20.55
N HIS A 95 -12.93 -44.18 21.22
CA HIS A 95 -11.73 -43.59 20.62
C HIS A 95 -10.81 -44.77 20.22
N PRO A 96 -10.57 -45.00 18.92
CA PRO A 96 -10.05 -46.29 18.42
C PRO A 96 -8.55 -46.54 18.71
N GLY A 97 -7.81 -45.55 19.22
CA GLY A 97 -6.39 -45.70 19.56
C GLY A 97 -5.48 -45.57 18.33
N THR A 98 -4.52 -46.48 18.18
CA THR A 98 -3.52 -46.47 17.10
C THR A 98 -3.51 -47.81 16.36
N GLY A 99 -3.13 -47.82 15.07
CA GLY A 99 -2.98 -49.01 14.24
C GLY A 99 -4.11 -49.24 13.25
N THR A 100 -4.18 -50.44 12.67
CA THR A 100 -5.12 -50.79 11.57
C THR A 100 -6.02 -51.98 11.91
N GLY A 101 -6.04 -52.40 13.19
CA GLY A 101 -6.78 -53.58 13.64
C GLY A 101 -8.30 -53.41 13.61
N THR A 102 -9.03 -54.43 14.06
CA THR A 102 -10.47 -54.30 14.30
C THR A 102 -10.73 -53.56 15.62
N VAL A 103 -11.68 -52.63 15.62
CA VAL A 103 -12.18 -51.96 16.82
C VAL A 103 -13.58 -52.44 17.16
N THR A 104 -13.92 -52.49 18.44
CA THR A 104 -15.23 -53.00 18.90
C THR A 104 -15.97 -51.93 19.68
N VAL A 105 -17.15 -51.55 19.21
CA VAL A 105 -18.07 -50.66 19.93
C VAL A 105 -19.18 -51.50 20.56
N ARG A 106 -19.28 -51.45 21.89
CA ARG A 106 -20.38 -52.09 22.62
C ARG A 106 -21.63 -51.23 22.52
N ILE A 107 -22.77 -51.86 22.26
CA ILE A 107 -24.07 -51.21 22.10
C ILE A 107 -25.16 -52.01 22.81
N SER A 108 -26.35 -51.43 22.94
CA SER A 108 -27.56 -52.15 23.33
C SER A 108 -28.68 -51.77 22.36
N TYR A 109 -28.96 -52.64 21.39
CA TYR A 109 -29.97 -52.39 20.36
C TYR A 109 -30.82 -53.63 20.13
N GLN A 110 -32.14 -53.44 20.15
CA GLN A 110 -33.12 -54.51 19.96
C GLN A 110 -33.85 -54.31 18.63
N VAL A 111 -33.84 -55.34 17.80
CA VAL A 111 -34.69 -55.42 16.61
C VAL A 111 -35.85 -56.37 16.92
N PRO A 112 -37.10 -55.87 16.99
CA PRO A 112 -38.26 -56.70 17.29
C PRO A 112 -38.41 -57.91 16.34
N ALA A 113 -39.14 -58.94 16.80
CA ALA A 113 -39.56 -60.04 15.94
C ALA A 113 -40.33 -59.50 14.72
N TYR A 114 -40.14 -60.14 13.56
CA TYR A 114 -40.80 -59.77 12.30
C TYR A 114 -40.57 -58.31 11.85
N SER A 115 -39.40 -57.75 12.15
CA SER A 115 -39.09 -56.34 11.83
C SER A 115 -37.68 -56.14 11.29
N GLN A 116 -37.37 -54.90 10.89
CA GLN A 116 -36.04 -54.51 10.45
C GLN A 116 -35.48 -53.38 11.33
N GLY A 117 -34.20 -53.48 11.65
CA GLY A 117 -33.43 -52.44 12.33
C GLY A 117 -32.38 -51.83 11.40
N LYS A 118 -31.98 -50.60 11.70
CA LYS A 118 -30.90 -49.90 10.98
C LYS A 118 -29.92 -49.26 11.96
N LEU A 119 -28.66 -49.61 11.79
CA LEU A 119 -27.53 -49.01 12.50
C LEU A 119 -26.71 -48.16 11.54
N GLU A 120 -26.09 -47.11 12.06
CA GLU A 120 -25.17 -46.25 11.33
C GLU A 120 -23.81 -46.24 12.02
N VAL A 121 -22.76 -46.36 11.22
CA VAL A 121 -21.36 -46.26 11.64
C VAL A 121 -20.86 -44.88 11.24
N TRP A 122 -20.63 -44.03 12.23
CA TRP A 122 -20.12 -42.69 12.05
C TRP A 122 -18.66 -42.60 12.51
N LEU A 123 -17.83 -41.93 11.71
CA LEU A 123 -16.44 -41.64 12.05
C LEU A 123 -16.25 -40.13 12.19
N THR A 124 -15.40 -39.70 13.12
CA THR A 124 -14.86 -38.35 13.20
C THR A 124 -13.35 -38.42 13.00
N LEU A 125 -12.83 -37.69 12.01
CA LEU A 125 -11.39 -37.59 11.78
C LEU A 125 -10.74 -36.60 12.75
N LYS A 126 -9.46 -36.83 13.08
CA LYS A 126 -8.65 -35.81 13.76
C LYS A 126 -8.47 -34.59 12.85
N SER A 127 -8.13 -33.43 13.41
CA SER A 127 -8.00 -32.18 12.63
C SER A 127 -6.92 -32.24 11.55
N VAL A 128 -5.84 -32.98 11.80
CA VAL A 128 -4.70 -33.13 10.88
C VAL A 128 -4.64 -34.58 10.41
N VAL A 129 -4.95 -34.82 9.13
CA VAL A 129 -4.92 -36.15 8.50
C VAL A 129 -4.25 -36.04 7.13
N PRO A 130 -3.27 -36.91 6.80
CA PRO A 130 -2.69 -36.95 5.46
C PRO A 130 -3.75 -37.23 4.37
N GLY A 131 -3.68 -36.48 3.28
CA GLY A 131 -4.53 -36.67 2.11
C GLY A 131 -4.31 -38.03 1.43
N GLY A 132 -5.32 -38.50 0.69
CA GLY A 132 -5.28 -39.72 -0.11
C GLY A 132 -5.50 -41.03 0.66
N LEU A 133 -5.56 -41.00 1.99
CA LEU A 133 -5.93 -42.17 2.81
C LEU A 133 -7.40 -42.53 2.57
N LYS A 134 -7.72 -43.83 2.60
CA LYS A 134 -9.06 -44.33 2.24
C LYS A 134 -9.67 -45.16 3.34
N PHE A 135 -10.98 -45.02 3.53
CA PHE A 135 -11.75 -45.82 4.47
C PHE A 135 -12.90 -46.52 3.76
N GLN A 136 -12.98 -47.84 3.92
CA GLN A 136 -14.11 -48.65 3.47
C GLN A 136 -14.54 -49.53 4.63
N ALA A 137 -15.70 -49.29 5.22
CA ALA A 137 -16.12 -49.99 6.42
C ALA A 137 -16.35 -51.49 6.17
N GLN A 138 -15.77 -52.33 7.01
CA GLN A 138 -16.03 -53.76 7.07
C GLN A 138 -16.45 -54.11 8.49
N CYS A 139 -17.68 -54.54 8.67
CA CYS A 139 -18.30 -54.67 9.98
C CYS A 139 -18.79 -56.09 10.30
N LYS A 140 -18.80 -56.42 11.60
CA LYS A 140 -19.55 -57.53 12.18
C LYS A 140 -20.54 -57.00 13.21
N VAL A 141 -21.75 -57.55 13.25
CA VAL A 141 -22.70 -57.29 14.33
C VAL A 141 -22.80 -58.55 15.17
N ASN A 142 -22.48 -58.44 16.47
CA ASN A 142 -22.14 -59.60 17.29
C ASN A 142 -21.05 -60.43 16.58
N ASP A 143 -21.32 -61.70 16.26
CA ASP A 143 -20.35 -62.59 15.61
C ASP A 143 -20.69 -62.85 14.12
N THR A 144 -21.64 -62.10 13.56
CA THR A 144 -22.10 -62.23 12.16
C THR A 144 -21.50 -61.12 11.30
N ASP A 145 -20.83 -61.51 10.21
CA ASP A 145 -20.35 -60.58 9.18
C ASP A 145 -21.52 -59.87 8.48
N VAL A 146 -21.35 -58.58 8.23
CA VAL A 146 -22.26 -57.84 7.34
C VAL A 146 -22.05 -58.36 5.91
N ASP A 147 -23.13 -58.71 5.23
CA ASP A 147 -23.07 -59.11 3.82
C ASP A 147 -22.91 -57.88 2.90
N TYR A 148 -21.88 -57.93 2.05
CA TYR A 148 -21.53 -56.90 1.07
C TYR A 148 -21.70 -57.38 -0.37
N THR A 149 -22.17 -58.61 -0.61
CA THR A 149 -22.19 -59.26 -1.92
C THR A 149 -23.03 -58.49 -2.94
N ASN A 150 -24.22 -58.05 -2.53
CA ASN A 150 -25.14 -57.27 -3.37
C ASN A 150 -25.12 -55.76 -3.06
N HIS A 151 -24.47 -55.38 -1.96
CA HIS A 151 -24.45 -54.02 -1.43
C HIS A 151 -23.02 -53.67 -0.96
N PRO A 152 -22.09 -53.35 -1.87
CA PRO A 152 -20.70 -53.08 -1.49
C PRO A 152 -20.59 -51.86 -0.57
N ALA A 153 -19.58 -51.86 0.30
CA ALA A 153 -19.29 -50.72 1.18
C ALA A 153 -18.77 -49.52 0.39
N ALA A 154 -19.26 -48.33 0.73
CA ALA A 154 -18.74 -47.06 0.23
C ALA A 154 -17.26 -46.87 0.57
N THR A 155 -16.51 -46.26 -0.34
CA THR A 155 -15.12 -45.87 -0.10
C THR A 155 -15.03 -44.36 0.06
N PHE A 156 -14.51 -43.91 1.19
CA PHE A 156 -14.21 -42.51 1.46
C PHE A 156 -12.72 -42.28 1.26
N THR A 157 -12.35 -41.12 0.72
CA THR A 157 -10.96 -40.69 0.56
C THR A 157 -10.74 -39.41 1.35
N VAL A 158 -9.66 -39.34 2.12
CA VAL A 158 -9.26 -38.11 2.80
C VAL A 158 -8.78 -37.12 1.74
N GLY A 159 -9.38 -35.94 1.70
CA GLY A 159 -8.96 -34.86 0.79
C GLY A 159 -7.55 -34.38 1.13
N ALA A 160 -6.77 -34.03 0.11
CA ALA A 160 -5.51 -33.32 0.29
C ALA A 160 -5.80 -31.82 0.20
N PRO A 161 -5.10 -30.97 0.96
CA PRO A 161 -5.19 -29.54 0.77
C PRO A 161 -4.59 -29.10 -0.57
N ASP A 162 -5.13 -28.03 -1.17
CA ASP A 162 -4.67 -27.51 -2.48
C ASP A 162 -3.73 -26.30 -2.35
N GLY A 163 -3.70 -25.64 -1.19
CA GLY A 163 -2.87 -24.48 -0.90
C GLY A 163 -3.43 -23.17 -1.46
N LEU A 164 -2.58 -22.15 -1.55
CA LEU A 164 -2.99 -20.82 -1.99
C LEU A 164 -2.82 -20.60 -3.49
N GLN A 165 -3.79 -19.88 -4.04
CA GLN A 165 -3.59 -19.12 -5.27
C GLN A 165 -2.90 -17.79 -4.98
N VAL A 166 -1.74 -17.55 -5.61
CA VAL A 166 -0.99 -16.29 -5.53
C VAL A 166 -1.10 -15.54 -6.84
N SER A 167 -1.51 -14.27 -6.80
CA SER A 167 -1.56 -13.42 -7.98
C SER A 167 -1.04 -12.01 -7.69
N SER A 168 -0.40 -11.40 -8.67
CA SER A 168 -0.01 -9.98 -8.56
C SER A 168 -1.18 -9.08 -8.96
N LEU A 169 -1.44 -8.04 -8.17
CA LEU A 169 -2.40 -6.99 -8.54
C LEU A 169 -1.70 -5.86 -9.29
N ASP A 170 -2.46 -5.19 -10.15
CA ASP A 170 -1.96 -4.10 -10.97
C ASP A 170 -1.47 -2.91 -10.14
N ILE A 171 -0.26 -2.47 -10.49
CA ILE A 171 0.35 -1.22 -10.08
C ILE A 171 1.11 -0.65 -11.30
N HIS A 172 1.35 0.65 -11.32
CA HIS A 172 1.96 1.32 -12.47
C HIS A 172 3.49 1.34 -12.38
N ASN A 173 4.15 1.31 -13.55
CA ASN A 173 5.56 1.65 -13.68
C ASN A 173 5.82 3.05 -13.13
N GLN A 174 6.94 3.24 -12.44
CA GLN A 174 7.32 4.54 -11.89
C GLN A 174 8.84 4.75 -11.97
N GLU A 175 9.22 6.01 -12.07
CA GLU A 175 10.59 6.44 -11.81
C GLU A 175 10.82 6.50 -10.29
N VAL A 176 11.96 5.97 -9.84
CA VAL A 176 12.32 5.93 -8.42
C VAL A 176 13.71 6.53 -8.17
N PHE A 177 13.89 7.13 -7.01
CA PHE A 177 15.09 7.88 -6.65
C PHE A 177 15.82 7.25 -5.47
N GLY A 178 17.10 7.56 -5.34
CA GLY A 178 17.88 7.15 -4.17
C GLY A 178 17.24 7.65 -2.87
N GLY A 179 17.17 6.79 -1.86
CA GLY A 179 16.54 7.08 -0.56
C GLY A 179 15.01 6.94 -0.56
N GLN A 180 14.39 6.66 -1.70
CA GLN A 180 12.94 6.55 -1.79
C GLN A 180 12.43 5.22 -1.24
N ARG A 181 11.31 5.29 -0.53
CA ARG A 181 10.45 4.15 -0.19
C ARG A 181 9.23 4.15 -1.11
N PHE A 182 8.96 3.03 -1.78
CA PHE A 182 7.85 2.93 -2.73
C PHE A 182 7.22 1.53 -2.72
N LEU A 183 5.95 1.45 -3.14
CA LEU A 183 5.22 0.20 -3.29
C LEU A 183 5.67 -0.48 -4.58
N ALA A 184 6.31 -1.64 -4.45
CA ALA A 184 6.94 -2.34 -5.56
C ALA A 184 6.11 -3.52 -6.09
N GLN A 185 5.22 -4.09 -5.29
CA GLN A 185 4.30 -5.15 -5.71
C GLN A 185 3.09 -5.22 -4.78
N LYS A 186 1.93 -5.63 -5.31
CA LYS A 186 0.77 -6.07 -4.52
C LYS A 186 0.48 -7.53 -4.84
N LEU A 187 0.24 -8.34 -3.82
CA LEU A 187 -0.02 -9.78 -3.92
C LEU A 187 -1.40 -10.08 -3.33
N LYS A 188 -2.30 -10.65 -4.13
CA LYS A 188 -3.53 -11.24 -3.63
C LYS A 188 -3.30 -12.72 -3.38
N LEU A 189 -3.52 -13.13 -2.15
CA LEU A 189 -3.47 -14.52 -1.71
C LEU A 189 -4.92 -14.98 -1.52
N SER A 190 -5.33 -16.05 -2.20
CA SER A 190 -6.70 -16.54 -2.15
C SER A 190 -6.74 -18.03 -1.86
N ASP A 191 -7.61 -18.37 -0.93
CA ASP A 191 -7.94 -19.71 -0.47
C ASP A 191 -9.41 -19.91 -0.88
N ASN A 192 -9.64 -20.52 -2.05
CA ASN A 192 -10.98 -20.70 -2.64
C ASN A 192 -11.09 -22.10 -3.25
N ASP A 193 -10.56 -23.09 -2.54
CA ASP A 193 -10.68 -24.49 -2.94
C ASP A 193 -11.89 -25.14 -2.24
N ALA A 194 -11.93 -26.47 -2.18
CA ALA A 194 -13.06 -27.21 -1.64
C ALA A 194 -12.77 -27.80 -0.25
N ASP A 195 -11.56 -27.59 0.28
CA ASP A 195 -11.17 -28.07 1.58
C ASP A 195 -11.48 -27.03 2.67
N PRO A 196 -11.67 -27.46 3.93
CA PRO A 196 -12.14 -26.56 4.99
C PRO A 196 -10.97 -25.93 5.78
N TYR A 197 -9.74 -26.05 5.30
CA TYR A 197 -8.58 -25.58 6.01
C TYR A 197 -8.37 -24.09 5.76
N SER A 198 -7.62 -23.48 6.65
CA SER A 198 -7.19 -22.10 6.47
C SER A 198 -5.69 -22.10 6.31
N VAL A 199 -5.19 -21.27 5.42
CA VAL A 199 -3.76 -21.24 5.12
C VAL A 199 -2.99 -20.33 6.06
N ASN A 200 -1.88 -20.84 6.62
CA ASN A 200 -0.90 -20.04 7.35
C ASN A 200 0.29 -19.70 6.44
N VAL A 201 0.60 -18.42 6.28
CA VAL A 201 1.73 -17.97 5.44
C VAL A 201 2.96 -17.73 6.30
N GLY A 202 3.98 -18.56 6.13
CA GLY A 202 5.19 -18.53 6.96
C GLY A 202 6.27 -17.58 6.46
N SER A 203 6.45 -17.45 5.14
CA SER A 203 7.46 -16.55 4.57
C SER A 203 7.21 -16.24 3.10
N VAL A 204 7.88 -15.21 2.60
CA VAL A 204 7.98 -14.93 1.16
C VAL A 204 9.44 -14.94 0.71
N VAL A 205 9.70 -15.34 -0.53
CA VAL A 205 10.99 -15.21 -1.20
C VAL A 205 10.85 -14.21 -2.33
N ILE A 206 11.60 -13.11 -2.26
CA ILE A 206 11.50 -12.01 -3.23
C ILE A 206 12.74 -11.97 -4.11
N LYS A 207 12.53 -11.87 -5.43
CA LYS A 207 13.56 -11.71 -6.44
C LYS A 207 13.35 -10.42 -7.22
N ASN A 208 14.44 -9.81 -7.67
CA ASN A 208 14.45 -8.73 -8.63
C ASN A 208 14.84 -9.30 -10.01
N VAL A 209 13.86 -9.35 -10.92
CA VAL A 209 13.90 -10.07 -12.20
C VAL A 209 13.59 -9.19 -13.44
N PRO A 210 14.13 -7.96 -13.55
CA PRO A 210 13.93 -7.18 -14.77
C PRO A 210 14.67 -7.83 -15.94
N ALA A 211 14.19 -7.59 -17.17
CA ALA A 211 14.73 -8.24 -18.36
C ALA A 211 16.17 -7.81 -18.69
N LYS A 212 16.60 -6.64 -18.23
CA LYS A 212 17.94 -6.08 -18.44
C LYS A 212 18.30 -5.08 -17.34
N ASP A 213 19.59 -4.78 -17.23
CA ASP A 213 20.13 -3.67 -16.42
C ASP A 213 19.55 -3.62 -15.00
N ALA A 214 19.42 -4.79 -14.36
CA ALA A 214 18.89 -4.91 -13.01
C ALA A 214 19.65 -4.01 -12.03
N LEU A 215 18.92 -3.36 -11.12
CA LEU A 215 19.55 -2.66 -10.02
C LEU A 215 20.35 -3.65 -9.18
N GLY A 216 21.62 -3.34 -8.93
CA GLY A 216 22.49 -4.19 -8.10
C GLY A 216 21.97 -4.31 -6.66
N GLU A 217 22.13 -5.49 -6.06
CA GLU A 217 21.63 -5.80 -4.70
C GLU A 217 22.13 -4.82 -3.62
N ASN A 218 23.34 -4.28 -3.78
CA ASN A 218 23.93 -3.32 -2.86
C ASN A 218 23.19 -1.98 -2.79
N TYR A 219 22.28 -1.68 -3.72
CA TYR A 219 21.54 -0.43 -3.77
C TYR A 219 20.16 -0.50 -3.10
N PHE A 220 19.71 -1.70 -2.72
CA PHE A 220 18.54 -1.85 -1.89
C PHE A 220 18.92 -1.65 -0.41
N ALA A 221 18.06 -0.94 0.34
CA ALA A 221 18.26 -0.67 1.76
C ALA A 221 17.37 -1.54 2.65
N LYS A 222 16.11 -1.74 2.26
CA LYS A 222 15.11 -2.47 3.04
C LYS A 222 13.99 -3.00 2.14
N ILE A 223 13.45 -4.16 2.51
CA ILE A 223 12.14 -4.63 2.03
C ILE A 223 11.21 -4.82 3.22
N GLU A 224 9.95 -4.42 3.08
CA GLU A 224 8.89 -4.58 4.06
C GLU A 224 7.67 -5.20 3.39
N ILE A 225 7.03 -6.14 4.09
CA ILE A 225 5.77 -6.76 3.70
C ILE A 225 4.70 -6.20 4.64
N GLN A 226 3.69 -5.56 4.07
CA GLN A 226 2.61 -4.95 4.81
C GLN A 226 1.27 -5.60 4.46
N ALA A 227 0.43 -5.81 5.47
CA ALA A 227 -0.97 -6.18 5.23
C ALA A 227 -1.74 -4.94 4.77
N GLU A 228 -2.44 -5.04 3.63
CA GLU A 228 -3.18 -3.89 3.08
C GLU A 228 -4.35 -3.46 3.97
N SER A 229 -4.98 -4.40 4.66
CA SER A 229 -6.18 -4.17 5.48
C SER A 229 -5.98 -3.17 6.62
N ASN A 230 -4.77 -3.10 7.17
CA ASN A 230 -4.47 -2.26 8.35
C ASN A 230 -3.09 -1.56 8.29
N GLY A 231 -2.31 -1.76 7.23
CA GLY A 231 -0.98 -1.18 7.06
C GLY A 231 0.10 -1.76 7.99
N SER A 232 -0.19 -2.82 8.75
CA SER A 232 0.77 -3.44 9.66
C SER A 232 1.91 -4.11 8.91
N ILE A 233 3.15 -3.96 9.42
CA ILE A 233 4.32 -4.67 8.88
C ILE A 233 4.30 -6.09 9.42
N VAL A 234 4.08 -7.06 8.53
CA VAL A 234 4.04 -8.49 8.85
C VAL A 234 5.38 -9.20 8.60
N GLY A 235 6.29 -8.57 7.85
CA GLY A 235 7.66 -9.04 7.62
C GLY A 235 8.57 -7.93 7.12
N GLN A 236 9.87 -8.02 7.39
CA GLN A 236 10.86 -7.05 6.90
C GLN A 236 12.27 -7.63 6.89
N THR A 237 13.15 -7.08 6.05
CA THR A 237 14.58 -7.40 6.06
C THR A 237 15.42 -6.25 5.53
N THR A 238 16.66 -6.16 6.00
CA THR A 238 17.74 -5.32 5.44
C THR A 238 18.87 -6.18 4.86
N SER A 239 18.81 -7.51 5.02
CA SER A 239 19.76 -8.45 4.44
C SER A 239 19.26 -8.86 3.06
N LEU A 240 19.74 -8.15 2.03
CA LEU A 240 19.21 -8.21 0.66
C LEU A 240 20.14 -8.90 -0.34
N TRP A 241 21.16 -9.59 0.18
CA TRP A 241 22.06 -10.39 -0.63
C TRP A 241 21.29 -11.53 -1.30
N GLY A 242 21.52 -11.73 -2.59
CA GLY A 242 20.85 -12.74 -3.40
C GLY A 242 19.54 -12.31 -4.05
N ILE A 243 19.09 -11.05 -3.85
CA ILE A 243 17.83 -10.56 -4.45
C ILE A 243 17.82 -10.65 -5.99
N ASN A 244 18.96 -10.50 -6.65
CA ASN A 244 19.10 -10.65 -8.10
C ASN A 244 19.40 -12.10 -8.55
N GLY A 245 19.35 -13.08 -7.64
CA GLY A 245 19.70 -14.47 -7.89
C GLY A 245 18.69 -15.43 -7.27
N THR A 246 19.06 -16.04 -6.13
CA THR A 246 18.22 -17.02 -5.43
C THR A 246 16.97 -16.41 -4.78
N GLY A 247 16.96 -15.10 -4.59
CA GLY A 247 15.93 -14.37 -3.86
C GLY A 247 16.25 -14.25 -2.37
N VAL A 248 15.51 -13.37 -1.71
CA VAL A 248 15.64 -13.08 -0.28
C VAL A 248 14.41 -13.60 0.45
N ARG A 249 14.60 -14.52 1.40
CA ARG A 249 13.52 -15.02 2.25
C ARG A 249 13.22 -14.05 3.39
N ILE A 250 11.96 -13.68 3.54
CA ILE A 250 11.44 -12.81 4.59
C ILE A 250 10.40 -13.60 5.39
N PRO A 251 10.68 -13.97 6.64
CA PRO A 251 9.68 -14.57 7.54
C PRO A 251 8.52 -13.61 7.77
N LEU A 252 7.30 -14.14 7.75
CA LEU A 252 6.08 -13.41 8.08
C LEU A 252 5.56 -13.85 9.45
N SER A 253 4.91 -12.93 10.16
CA SER A 253 4.31 -13.19 11.47
C SER A 253 2.80 -12.99 11.42
N GLY A 254 2.05 -14.03 11.76
CA GLY A 254 0.59 -13.95 11.97
C GLY A 254 -0.22 -13.71 10.69
N VAL A 255 0.29 -14.11 9.54
CA VAL A 255 -0.44 -14.02 8.27
C VAL A 255 -1.23 -15.30 8.05
N LYS A 256 -2.56 -15.17 8.10
CA LYS A 256 -3.50 -16.26 7.88
C LYS A 256 -4.51 -15.84 6.81
N VAL A 257 -4.81 -16.73 5.89
CA VAL A 257 -5.92 -16.64 4.95
C VAL A 257 -6.98 -17.59 5.48
N GLU A 258 -8.18 -17.10 5.76
CA GLU A 258 -9.28 -17.98 6.17
C GLU A 258 -9.80 -18.74 4.96
N ASP A 259 -10.43 -19.89 5.22
CA ASP A 259 -11.14 -20.69 4.21
C ASP A 259 -12.13 -19.80 3.42
N ASP A 260 -12.26 -20.05 2.12
CA ASP A 260 -13.09 -19.30 1.17
C ASP A 260 -12.85 -17.77 1.21
N SER A 261 -11.61 -17.34 1.43
CA SER A 261 -11.26 -15.93 1.61
C SER A 261 -10.01 -15.49 0.85
N SER A 262 -9.73 -14.20 0.91
CA SER A 262 -8.51 -13.64 0.35
C SER A 262 -8.01 -12.45 1.13
N ILE A 263 -6.69 -12.27 1.11
CA ILE A 263 -6.01 -11.10 1.67
C ILE A 263 -5.08 -10.48 0.64
N VAL A 264 -4.68 -9.23 0.88
CA VAL A 264 -3.70 -8.52 0.05
C VAL A 264 -2.49 -8.14 0.88
N LEU A 265 -1.31 -8.53 0.39
CA LEU A 265 -0.01 -8.10 0.91
C LEU A 265 0.63 -7.08 -0.04
N GLN A 266 1.31 -6.11 0.53
CA GLN A 266 2.04 -5.07 -0.17
C GLN A 266 3.54 -5.23 0.07
N VAL A 267 4.32 -5.30 -1.01
CA VAL A 267 5.78 -5.36 -0.96
C VAL A 267 6.33 -3.95 -1.16
N TRP A 268 6.91 -3.39 -0.11
CA TRP A 268 7.51 -2.07 -0.11
C TRP A 268 9.04 -2.17 -0.17
N VAL A 269 9.65 -1.39 -1.06
CA VAL A 269 11.10 -1.33 -1.25
C VAL A 269 11.60 0.03 -0.81
N THR A 270 12.72 0.06 -0.09
CA THR A 270 13.48 1.28 0.19
C THR A 270 14.85 1.20 -0.46
N LEU A 271 15.21 2.22 -1.25
CA LEU A 271 16.53 2.33 -1.88
C LEU A 271 17.53 3.04 -0.97
N ARG A 272 18.81 2.74 -1.15
CA ARG A 272 19.88 3.55 -0.56
C ARG A 272 19.90 4.95 -1.17
N LYS A 273 20.48 5.92 -0.44
CA LYS A 273 20.54 7.32 -0.88
C LYS A 273 21.23 7.52 -2.23
N THR A 274 22.23 6.70 -2.54
CA THR A 274 22.96 6.75 -3.81
C THR A 274 22.60 5.53 -4.62
N VAL A 275 22.00 5.74 -5.79
CA VAL A 275 21.69 4.70 -6.77
C VAL A 275 22.15 5.15 -8.15
N PRO A 276 22.66 4.24 -9.00
CA PRO A 276 22.90 4.55 -10.40
C PRO A 276 21.57 4.78 -11.12
N PRO A 277 21.49 5.73 -12.07
CA PRO A 277 20.31 5.90 -12.89
C PRO A 277 20.17 4.79 -13.93
N ASP A 278 18.99 4.72 -14.54
CA ASP A 278 18.63 3.84 -15.65
C ASP A 278 18.88 2.36 -15.33
N ARG A 279 18.59 1.97 -14.08
CA ARG A 279 18.52 0.59 -13.62
C ARG A 279 17.09 0.19 -13.32
N TYR A 280 16.79 -1.09 -13.48
CA TYR A 280 15.43 -1.59 -13.40
C TYR A 280 15.19 -2.43 -12.15
N ILE A 281 13.97 -2.33 -11.63
CA ILE A 281 13.47 -3.15 -10.53
C ILE A 281 12.14 -3.75 -10.97
N LYS A 282 12.04 -5.09 -10.95
CA LYS A 282 10.81 -5.81 -11.24
C LYS A 282 10.74 -7.02 -10.32
N LEU A 283 9.74 -7.07 -9.45
CA LEU A 283 9.70 -8.10 -8.41
C LEU A 283 8.95 -9.35 -8.84
N GLU A 284 9.48 -10.51 -8.47
CA GLU A 284 8.76 -11.78 -8.41
C GLU A 284 8.77 -12.25 -6.95
N THR A 285 7.63 -12.76 -6.49
CA THR A 285 7.48 -13.23 -5.11
C THR A 285 6.95 -14.67 -5.09
N GLU A 286 7.66 -15.55 -4.38
CA GLU A 286 7.21 -16.90 -4.05
C GLU A 286 6.72 -16.93 -2.59
N VAL A 287 5.53 -17.46 -2.36
CA VAL A 287 4.85 -17.47 -1.06
C VAL A 287 4.89 -18.87 -0.47
N TRP A 288 5.59 -19.01 0.65
CA TRP A 288 5.71 -20.27 1.39
C TRP A 288 4.66 -20.31 2.50
N HIS A 289 3.84 -21.34 2.48
CA HIS A 289 2.67 -21.46 3.33
C HIS A 289 2.39 -22.93 3.70
N SER A 290 1.52 -23.12 4.69
CA SER A 290 1.10 -24.43 5.16
C SER A 290 -0.41 -24.49 5.34
N GLU A 291 -0.97 -25.63 4.99
CA GLU A 291 -2.40 -25.91 5.08
C GLU A 291 -2.61 -27.34 5.56
N GLY A 292 -3.43 -27.50 6.60
CA GLY A 292 -3.55 -28.79 7.28
C GLY A 292 -2.18 -29.33 7.73
N ALA A 293 -1.74 -30.44 7.11
CA ALA A 293 -0.47 -31.11 7.39
C ALA A 293 0.63 -30.81 6.36
N GLU A 294 0.30 -30.10 5.29
CA GLU A 294 1.13 -29.99 4.09
C GLU A 294 1.78 -28.60 3.99
N GLU A 295 2.94 -28.53 3.34
CA GLU A 295 3.66 -27.28 3.05
C GLU A 295 3.71 -27.04 1.54
N PHE A 296 3.53 -25.78 1.15
CA PHE A 296 3.41 -25.36 -0.24
C PHE A 296 4.28 -24.13 -0.51
N ALA A 297 4.60 -23.93 -1.79
CA ALA A 297 5.24 -22.73 -2.30
C ALA A 297 4.64 -22.38 -3.67
N GLU A 298 4.05 -21.20 -3.77
CA GLU A 298 3.40 -20.73 -5.01
C GLU A 298 4.00 -19.38 -5.44
N SER A 299 4.32 -19.25 -6.74
CA SER A 299 4.93 -18.03 -7.29
C SER A 299 3.89 -17.09 -7.87
N SER A 300 4.04 -15.79 -7.61
CA SER A 300 3.27 -14.74 -8.27
C SER A 300 3.61 -14.57 -9.76
N GLY A 301 4.70 -15.19 -10.22
CA GLY A 301 5.42 -14.79 -11.42
C GLY A 301 6.00 -13.38 -11.31
N ALA A 302 6.60 -12.89 -12.39
CA ALA A 302 7.08 -11.51 -12.46
C ALA A 302 5.90 -10.53 -12.35
N GLY A 303 5.96 -9.62 -11.39
CA GLY A 303 4.92 -8.63 -11.13
C GLY A 303 4.69 -7.67 -12.31
N PRO A 304 3.56 -6.96 -12.33
CA PRO A 304 3.15 -6.17 -13.49
C PRO A 304 3.98 -4.89 -13.68
N ALA A 305 4.47 -4.28 -12.60
CA ALA A 305 5.25 -3.04 -12.68
C ALA A 305 6.76 -3.26 -12.80
N GLU A 306 7.39 -2.41 -13.60
CA GLU A 306 8.84 -2.22 -13.65
C GLU A 306 9.17 -0.77 -13.27
N PHE A 307 10.09 -0.63 -12.31
CA PHE A 307 10.55 0.66 -11.82
C PHE A 307 11.90 0.99 -12.40
N THR A 308 12.14 2.25 -12.74
CA THR A 308 13.41 2.72 -13.29
C THR A 308 14.07 3.72 -12.34
N THR A 309 15.33 3.51 -11.97
CA THR A 309 16.05 4.46 -11.14
C THR A 309 16.38 5.74 -11.93
N LYS A 310 16.26 6.90 -11.29
CA LYS A 310 16.62 8.20 -11.86
C LYS A 310 17.57 8.97 -10.97
N GLU A 311 18.32 9.87 -11.60
CA GLU A 311 19.07 10.89 -10.89
C GLU A 311 18.12 11.87 -10.21
N PRO A 312 18.51 12.45 -9.06
CA PRO A 312 17.73 13.52 -8.45
C PRO A 312 17.46 14.64 -9.46
N GLY A 313 16.19 15.04 -9.60
CA GLY A 313 15.78 16.02 -10.60
C GLY A 313 16.17 17.45 -10.27
N GLY A 314 16.45 17.70 -8.98
CA GLY A 314 16.67 19.04 -8.45
C GLY A 314 15.40 19.87 -8.48
N LEU A 315 15.59 21.18 -8.60
CA LEU A 315 14.53 22.16 -8.53
C LEU A 315 14.07 22.59 -9.92
N GLU A 316 12.90 23.22 -9.94
CA GLU A 316 12.37 24.04 -11.01
C GLU A 316 11.92 25.38 -10.43
N ALA A 317 12.00 26.43 -11.23
CA ALA A 317 11.69 27.80 -10.83
C ALA A 317 10.66 28.42 -11.77
N THR A 318 9.62 29.03 -11.19
CA THR A 318 8.51 29.65 -11.93
C THR A 318 8.38 31.11 -11.50
N ASP A 319 8.39 32.03 -12.47
CA ASP A 319 8.18 33.46 -12.20
C ASP A 319 6.76 33.71 -11.70
N VAL A 320 6.65 34.44 -10.59
CA VAL A 320 5.39 34.88 -9.97
C VAL A 320 5.47 36.35 -9.52
N THR A 321 6.32 37.13 -10.21
CA THR A 321 6.57 38.56 -9.93
C THR A 321 5.30 39.41 -10.06
N GLY A 322 4.42 39.06 -11.00
CA GLY A 322 3.26 39.87 -11.33
C GLY A 322 3.59 40.96 -12.34
N ARG A 323 2.95 42.13 -12.23
CA ARG A 323 3.16 43.26 -13.14
C ARG A 323 4.39 44.07 -12.71
N GLY A 324 5.15 44.56 -13.68
CA GLY A 324 6.24 45.51 -13.43
C GLY A 324 5.71 46.92 -13.25
N ASP A 325 6.15 47.58 -12.19
CA ASP A 325 5.81 48.96 -11.86
C ASP A 325 7.08 49.85 -11.84
N SER A 326 6.92 51.10 -11.39
CA SER A 326 8.04 52.01 -11.16
C SER A 326 8.83 51.63 -9.91
N ILE A 327 10.14 51.73 -9.97
CA ILE A 327 11.05 51.57 -8.82
C ILE A 327 11.83 52.87 -8.61
N PHE A 328 12.03 53.31 -7.38
CA PHE A 328 12.52 54.67 -7.12
C PHE A 328 13.98 54.69 -6.67
N GLY A 329 14.77 55.65 -7.16
CA GLY A 329 16.13 55.88 -6.67
C GLY A 329 16.16 56.11 -5.16
N GLY A 330 17.20 55.62 -4.48
CA GLY A 330 17.34 55.71 -3.02
C GLY A 330 16.52 54.69 -2.22
N THR A 331 15.74 53.83 -2.89
CA THR A 331 14.88 52.84 -2.23
C THR A 331 15.39 51.40 -2.37
N THR A 332 14.78 50.51 -1.60
CA THR A 332 14.92 49.05 -1.77
C THR A 332 13.71 48.52 -2.54
N ALA A 333 13.94 47.93 -3.71
CA ALA A 333 12.86 47.52 -4.60
C ALA A 333 12.88 46.02 -4.88
N MET A 334 11.73 45.34 -4.74
CA MET A 334 11.54 43.96 -5.20
C MET A 334 11.37 43.98 -6.71
N VAL A 335 12.23 43.27 -7.41
CA VAL A 335 12.30 43.27 -8.88
C VAL A 335 12.12 41.90 -9.49
N GLN A 336 11.99 40.85 -8.67
CA GLN A 336 11.61 39.51 -9.09
C GLN A 336 11.03 38.75 -7.90
N ARG A 337 9.98 37.97 -8.13
CA ARG A 337 9.45 36.97 -7.20
C ARG A 337 9.26 35.67 -7.96
N PHE A 338 9.81 34.57 -7.47
CA PHE A 338 9.70 33.26 -8.13
C PHE A 338 9.45 32.14 -7.12
N LYS A 339 8.65 31.16 -7.53
CA LYS A 339 8.42 29.93 -6.80
C LYS A 339 9.50 28.92 -7.17
N LEU A 340 10.12 28.31 -6.17
CA LEU A 340 11.10 27.25 -6.29
C LEU A 340 10.53 25.97 -5.69
N GLN A 341 10.50 24.90 -6.47
CA GLN A 341 9.94 23.60 -6.04
C GLN A 341 10.71 22.44 -6.65
N HIS A 342 10.51 21.23 -6.13
CA HIS A 342 11.10 20.02 -6.70
C HIS A 342 10.52 19.75 -8.08
N ARG A 343 11.39 19.41 -9.04
CA ARG A 343 10.97 19.04 -10.39
C ARG A 343 10.17 17.73 -10.39
N TYR A 344 10.57 16.78 -9.55
CA TYR A 344 9.88 15.51 -9.38
C TYR A 344 9.27 15.44 -7.98
N PRO A 345 7.93 15.49 -7.85
CA PRO A 345 7.27 15.52 -6.55
C PRO A 345 7.55 14.30 -5.66
N ASN A 346 7.95 13.17 -6.25
CA ASN A 346 8.26 11.92 -5.57
C ASN A 346 9.76 11.73 -5.26
N ASP A 347 10.63 12.66 -5.66
CA ASP A 347 12.04 12.67 -5.26
C ASP A 347 12.16 13.02 -3.77
N PRO A 348 12.68 12.12 -2.91
CA PRO A 348 12.76 12.34 -1.47
C PRO A 348 13.98 13.17 -1.03
N ASN A 349 14.84 13.59 -1.96
CA ASN A 349 16.14 14.15 -1.62
C ASN A 349 16.09 15.66 -1.40
N ASP A 350 16.48 16.14 -0.22
CA ASP A 350 16.69 17.57 0.03
C ASP A 350 17.64 18.20 -1.00
N VAL A 351 17.21 19.30 -1.62
CA VAL A 351 18.02 20.05 -2.58
C VAL A 351 18.58 21.28 -1.91
N VAL A 352 19.91 21.42 -1.93
CA VAL A 352 20.62 22.57 -1.38
C VAL A 352 20.97 23.53 -2.51
N VAL A 353 20.44 24.75 -2.43
CA VAL A 353 20.86 25.89 -3.25
C VAL A 353 22.18 26.42 -2.70
N THR A 354 23.22 26.39 -3.53
CA THR A 354 24.58 26.82 -3.20
C THR A 354 24.86 28.26 -3.60
N GLY A 355 24.01 28.85 -4.45
CA GLY A 355 24.10 30.25 -4.80
C GLY A 355 23.15 30.66 -5.92
N PHE A 356 23.04 31.97 -6.07
CA PHE A 356 22.24 32.62 -7.08
C PHE A 356 23.13 33.51 -7.94
N LYS A 357 22.91 33.54 -9.24
CA LYS A 357 23.51 34.50 -10.14
C LYS A 357 22.43 35.37 -10.76
N VAL A 358 22.43 36.65 -10.40
CA VAL A 358 21.40 37.63 -10.77
C VAL A 358 21.96 38.58 -11.83
N ARG A 359 21.27 38.71 -12.97
CA ARG A 359 21.59 39.72 -13.99
C ARG A 359 20.37 40.54 -14.38
N ASN A 360 20.58 41.81 -14.69
CA ASN A 360 19.64 42.58 -15.49
C ASN A 360 19.80 42.18 -16.96
N GLU A 361 18.70 41.79 -17.59
CA GLU A 361 18.59 41.43 -19.00
C GLU A 361 17.63 42.31 -19.78
N ALA A 362 17.16 43.41 -19.19
CA ALA A 362 16.38 44.39 -19.91
C ALA A 362 17.16 44.94 -21.10
N SER A 363 16.43 45.22 -22.19
CA SER A 363 16.97 45.98 -23.31
C SER A 363 17.25 47.43 -22.90
N ASP A 364 18.06 48.12 -23.70
CA ASP A 364 18.38 49.53 -23.47
C ASP A 364 17.11 50.43 -23.44
N PRO A 365 17.06 51.51 -22.63
CA PRO A 365 18.01 51.97 -21.61
C PRO A 365 18.09 51.05 -20.38
N GLN A 366 19.19 50.34 -20.18
CA GLN A 366 19.32 49.34 -19.11
C GLN A 366 19.84 49.96 -17.79
N LEU A 367 19.30 49.53 -16.64
CA LEU A 367 19.88 49.91 -15.34
C LEU A 367 21.23 49.22 -15.14
N SER A 368 22.28 50.04 -15.04
CA SER A 368 23.68 49.63 -14.86
C SER A 368 24.02 49.38 -13.38
N SER A 369 25.05 48.56 -13.12
CA SER A 369 25.57 48.32 -11.76
C SER A 369 26.07 49.59 -11.07
N SER A 370 26.36 50.67 -11.79
CA SER A 370 26.78 51.95 -11.19
C SER A 370 25.74 52.55 -10.26
N TYR A 371 24.47 52.16 -10.39
CA TYR A 371 23.31 52.69 -9.67
C TYR A 371 22.70 51.71 -8.65
N VAL A 372 23.37 50.57 -8.41
CA VAL A 372 22.92 49.54 -7.47
C VAL A 372 23.97 49.41 -6.36
N ASP A 373 23.57 49.49 -5.09
CA ASP A 373 24.46 49.32 -3.92
C ASP A 373 24.53 47.87 -3.43
N GLY A 374 23.53 47.06 -3.80
CA GLY A 374 23.55 45.64 -3.51
C GLY A 374 22.33 44.91 -4.00
N ILE A 375 22.38 43.60 -3.83
CA ILE A 375 21.32 42.67 -4.17
C ILE A 375 21.08 41.77 -2.97
N GLU A 376 19.83 41.51 -2.65
CA GLU A 376 19.43 40.58 -1.60
C GLU A 376 18.37 39.61 -2.12
N MET A 377 18.52 38.34 -1.77
CA MET A 377 17.52 37.30 -1.95
C MET A 377 16.80 37.12 -0.62
N ARG A 378 15.47 37.19 -0.61
CA ARG A 378 14.64 36.98 0.58
C ARG A 378 13.61 35.88 0.34
N THR A 379 13.17 35.22 1.40
CA THR A 379 11.90 34.47 1.40
C THR A 379 10.73 35.43 1.52
N GLU A 380 9.51 34.93 1.24
CA GLU A 380 8.27 35.70 1.32
C GLU A 380 7.97 36.31 2.70
N ASP A 381 8.48 35.71 3.78
CA ASP A 381 8.38 36.26 5.13
C ASP A 381 9.43 37.35 5.44
N GLY A 382 10.26 37.72 4.46
CA GLY A 382 11.31 38.72 4.57
C GLY A 382 12.65 38.20 5.08
N THR A 383 12.80 36.90 5.37
CA THR A 383 14.07 36.33 5.84
C THR A 383 15.14 36.41 4.74
N SER A 384 16.33 36.93 5.08
CA SER A 384 17.46 37.03 4.15
C SER A 384 18.07 35.65 3.88
N VAL A 385 18.15 35.27 2.60
CA VAL A 385 18.73 34.00 2.13
C VAL A 385 20.15 34.18 1.62
N ALA A 386 20.40 35.26 0.88
CA ALA A 386 21.72 35.61 0.37
C ALA A 386 21.78 37.13 0.10
N LYS A 387 22.93 37.75 0.32
CA LYS A 387 23.11 39.20 0.10
C LYS A 387 24.51 39.52 -0.38
N THR A 388 24.64 40.54 -1.22
CA THR A 388 25.94 41.09 -1.64
C THR A 388 25.86 42.58 -1.92
N THR A 389 26.96 43.30 -1.69
CA THR A 389 27.18 44.68 -2.16
C THR A 389 28.11 44.74 -3.37
N SER A 390 28.71 43.61 -3.75
CA SER A 390 29.57 43.50 -4.93
C SER A 390 28.74 43.27 -6.17
N VAL A 391 28.26 44.35 -6.79
CA VAL A 391 27.31 44.33 -7.93
C VAL A 391 27.98 44.31 -9.32
N GLY A 392 29.30 44.09 -9.37
CA GLY A 392 30.04 43.98 -10.63
C GLY A 392 29.47 42.88 -11.52
N GLY A 393 29.21 43.19 -12.80
CA GLY A 393 28.66 42.25 -13.77
C GLY A 393 27.13 42.16 -13.82
N PHE A 394 26.39 43.02 -13.10
CA PHE A 394 24.92 43.05 -13.10
C PHE A 394 24.29 43.09 -14.50
N THR A 395 24.86 43.83 -15.44
CA THR A 395 24.41 43.90 -16.85
C THR A 395 25.15 42.92 -17.78
N GLY A 396 26.15 42.21 -17.27
CA GLY A 396 27.00 41.28 -18.01
C GLY A 396 26.81 39.83 -17.56
N GLY A 397 27.89 39.24 -17.02
CA GLY A 397 27.94 37.84 -16.60
C GLY A 397 27.09 37.46 -15.38
N GLY A 398 26.41 38.42 -14.76
CA GLY A 398 25.60 38.28 -13.55
C GLY A 398 26.41 38.38 -12.26
N VAL A 399 25.74 38.85 -11.21
CA VAL A 399 26.27 38.99 -9.84
C VAL A 399 26.00 37.69 -9.09
N PHE A 400 27.04 37.08 -8.50
CA PHE A 400 26.90 35.86 -7.71
C PHE A 400 26.65 36.17 -6.23
N LEU A 401 25.65 35.51 -5.65
CA LEU A 401 25.28 35.53 -4.25
C LEU A 401 25.43 34.10 -3.69
N PRO A 402 26.44 33.80 -2.86
CA PRO A 402 26.57 32.49 -2.25
C PRO A 402 25.41 32.22 -1.29
N ALA A 403 24.91 30.99 -1.28
CA ALA A 403 23.79 30.58 -0.44
C ALA A 403 24.04 29.20 0.16
N ASN A 404 23.36 28.91 1.27
CA ASN A 404 23.23 27.56 1.82
C ASN A 404 21.78 27.34 2.25
N PHE A 405 20.90 27.27 1.26
CA PHE A 405 19.46 27.26 1.44
C PHE A 405 18.89 25.91 1.01
N THR A 406 18.08 25.26 1.85
CA THR A 406 17.56 23.91 1.57
C THR A 406 16.09 23.96 1.22
N VAL A 407 15.71 23.35 0.10
CA VAL A 407 14.33 23.15 -0.32
C VAL A 407 13.96 21.68 -0.11
N LYS A 408 13.02 21.44 0.80
CA LYS A 408 12.57 20.08 1.14
C LYS A 408 11.51 19.57 0.15
N PRO A 409 11.44 18.25 -0.10
CA PRO A 409 10.36 17.65 -0.88
C PRO A 409 8.97 18.08 -0.37
N GLY A 410 8.04 18.33 -1.28
CA GLY A 410 6.66 18.74 -0.97
C GLY A 410 6.51 20.13 -0.32
N SER A 411 7.60 20.86 -0.10
CA SER A 411 7.61 22.17 0.56
C SER A 411 8.14 23.26 -0.38
N PRO A 412 7.32 23.74 -1.33
CA PRO A 412 7.75 24.80 -2.24
C PRO A 412 8.06 26.08 -1.47
N VAL A 413 9.00 26.87 -1.98
CA VAL A 413 9.43 28.15 -1.39
C VAL A 413 9.23 29.26 -2.40
N VAL A 414 8.82 30.43 -1.94
CA VAL A 414 8.83 31.66 -2.75
C VAL A 414 10.03 32.50 -2.35
N LEU A 415 10.80 32.93 -3.34
CA LEU A 415 11.96 33.79 -3.18
C LEU A 415 11.78 35.11 -3.94
N GLU A 416 12.36 36.16 -3.40
CA GLU A 416 12.30 37.53 -3.92
C GLU A 416 13.70 38.09 -4.11
N VAL A 417 13.93 38.73 -5.26
CA VAL A 417 15.15 39.49 -5.54
C VAL A 417 14.88 40.96 -5.27
N TRP A 418 15.64 41.53 -4.35
CA TRP A 418 15.59 42.92 -3.96
C TRP A 418 16.86 43.65 -4.39
N LEU A 419 16.72 44.85 -4.97
CA LEU A 419 17.83 45.75 -5.29
C LEU A 419 17.86 46.91 -4.31
N PHE A 420 19.05 47.26 -3.83
CA PHE A 420 19.29 48.53 -3.14
C PHE A 420 19.71 49.56 -4.18
N LEU A 421 18.84 50.52 -4.48
CA LEU A 421 19.10 51.53 -5.51
C LEU A 421 19.76 52.76 -4.90
N LYS A 422 20.76 53.31 -5.58
CA LYS A 422 21.39 54.57 -5.18
C LYS A 422 20.41 55.73 -5.33
N GLU A 423 20.54 56.76 -4.51
CA GLU A 423 19.80 58.04 -4.69
C GLU A 423 20.06 58.63 -6.08
N SER A 424 21.28 58.50 -6.61
CA SER A 424 21.67 59.00 -7.93
C SER A 424 21.13 58.18 -9.11
N THR A 425 20.17 57.28 -8.90
CA THR A 425 19.61 56.42 -9.95
C THR A 425 18.79 57.25 -10.94
N PRO A 426 19.15 57.28 -12.25
CA PRO A 426 18.43 58.10 -13.22
C PRO A 426 17.07 57.50 -13.56
N GLU A 427 16.12 58.35 -13.93
CA GLU A 427 14.80 57.94 -14.44
C GLU A 427 14.92 57.18 -15.78
N GLY A 428 13.96 56.31 -16.04
CA GLY A 428 13.75 55.66 -17.33
C GLY A 428 14.61 54.43 -17.59
N LYS A 429 15.42 53.97 -16.63
CA LYS A 429 16.24 52.76 -16.76
C LYS A 429 15.41 51.51 -16.52
N LYS A 430 15.58 50.52 -17.38
CA LYS A 430 14.82 49.28 -17.36
C LYS A 430 15.51 48.21 -16.52
N VAL A 431 14.71 47.47 -15.77
CA VAL A 431 15.13 46.29 -15.00
C VAL A 431 14.25 45.11 -15.38
N ARG A 432 14.90 44.03 -15.83
CA ARG A 432 14.29 42.72 -16.04
C ARG A 432 15.29 41.69 -15.57
N ILE A 433 14.95 40.90 -14.55
CA ILE A 433 15.93 40.07 -13.86
C ILE A 433 15.91 38.66 -14.44
N LYS A 434 17.10 38.12 -14.71
CA LYS A 434 17.33 36.68 -14.84
C LYS A 434 18.16 36.19 -13.67
N THR A 435 17.62 35.19 -12.98
CA THR A 435 18.28 34.50 -11.86
C THR A 435 18.64 33.09 -12.29
N THR A 436 19.91 32.73 -12.13
CA THR A 436 20.41 31.36 -12.29
C THR A 436 20.66 30.79 -10.89
N ILE A 437 20.11 29.62 -10.60
CA ILE A 437 20.16 28.95 -9.30
C ILE A 437 21.09 27.75 -9.41
N SER A 438 22.19 27.77 -8.65
CA SER A 438 23.10 26.64 -8.53
C SER A 438 22.70 25.75 -7.35
N GLN A 439 22.68 24.45 -7.58
CA GLN A 439 22.06 23.49 -6.68
C GLN A 439 22.82 22.15 -6.62
N ARG A 440 22.61 21.42 -5.52
CA ARG A 440 23.16 20.08 -5.31
C ARG A 440 22.24 19.21 -4.46
N VAL A 441 22.42 17.90 -4.57
CA VAL A 441 21.86 16.91 -3.64
C VAL A 441 23.01 16.19 -2.95
N GLY A 442 23.09 16.28 -1.63
CA GLY A 442 24.26 15.83 -0.88
C GLY A 442 25.53 16.53 -1.38
N THR A 443 26.51 15.75 -1.83
CA THR A 443 27.76 16.26 -2.43
C THR A 443 27.70 16.41 -3.95
N LYS A 444 26.62 15.96 -4.61
CA LYS A 444 26.50 15.92 -6.06
C LYS A 444 25.93 17.23 -6.61
N PRO A 445 26.68 18.00 -7.42
CA PRO A 445 26.13 19.16 -8.11
C PRO A 445 25.09 18.72 -9.16
N LEU A 446 24.04 19.52 -9.31
CA LEU A 446 23.01 19.34 -10.33
C LEU A 446 23.10 20.46 -11.37
N ASN A 447 22.36 20.32 -12.48
CA ASN A 447 22.26 21.38 -13.48
C ASN A 447 21.61 22.63 -12.89
N ASP A 448 22.15 23.79 -13.23
CA ASP A 448 21.56 25.07 -12.84
C ASP A 448 20.15 25.24 -13.41
N VAL A 449 19.31 25.96 -12.66
CA VAL A 449 17.95 26.35 -13.07
C VAL A 449 17.95 27.84 -13.36
N THR A 450 17.22 28.29 -14.38
CA THR A 450 17.09 29.73 -14.67
C THR A 450 15.65 30.18 -14.66
N VAL A 451 15.39 31.35 -14.07
CA VAL A 451 14.10 32.02 -14.11
C VAL A 451 14.29 33.50 -14.47
N SER A 452 13.54 33.96 -15.47
CA SER A 452 13.52 35.36 -15.89
C SER A 452 12.19 35.99 -15.50
N THR A 453 12.22 37.24 -15.03
CA THR A 453 11.00 38.02 -14.82
C THR A 453 10.28 38.22 -16.14
N GLN A 454 8.96 38.05 -16.14
CA GLN A 454 8.12 38.47 -17.26
C GLN A 454 7.91 39.99 -17.23
N ALA A 455 7.87 40.58 -16.04
CA ALA A 455 7.79 42.01 -15.82
C ALA A 455 9.10 42.74 -16.22
N THR A 456 8.94 43.96 -16.72
CA THR A 456 10.01 44.95 -16.86
C THR A 456 9.65 46.14 -15.98
N PHE A 457 10.51 46.46 -15.02
CA PHE A 457 10.41 47.63 -14.17
C PHE A 457 11.14 48.80 -14.82
N VAL A 458 10.73 50.02 -14.47
CA VAL A 458 11.38 51.25 -14.94
C VAL A 458 11.72 52.11 -13.74
N THR A 459 12.95 52.60 -13.67
CA THR A 459 13.35 53.52 -12.61
C THR A 459 12.60 54.84 -12.77
N ALA A 460 12.12 55.36 -11.66
CA ALA A 460 11.54 56.69 -11.52
C ALA A 460 12.35 57.47 -10.47
N VAL A 461 12.23 58.78 -10.52
CA VAL A 461 12.70 59.65 -9.44
C VAL A 461 11.47 60.01 -8.62
N ASP A 462 11.59 59.87 -7.31
CA ASP A 462 10.58 60.34 -6.38
C ASP A 462 10.79 61.84 -6.21
N HIS A 463 9.77 62.64 -6.52
CA HIS A 463 9.88 64.10 -6.55
C HIS A 463 9.08 64.66 -5.39
N PRO A 464 9.64 65.57 -4.58
CA PRO A 464 8.90 66.12 -3.46
C PRO A 464 7.69 66.93 -3.96
N PRO A 465 6.54 66.88 -3.26
CA PRO A 465 5.41 67.72 -3.57
C PRO A 465 5.81 69.20 -3.47
N GLN A 466 5.31 70.00 -4.40
CA GLN A 466 5.48 71.45 -4.38
C GLN A 466 4.42 72.05 -3.45
N VAL A 467 4.87 72.69 -2.38
CA VAL A 467 4.00 73.36 -1.39
C VAL A 467 4.20 74.87 -1.51
N ASP A 468 3.10 75.61 -1.52
CA ASP A 468 3.02 77.07 -1.51
C ASP A 468 1.89 77.51 -0.56
N PHE A 469 1.82 78.79 -0.20
CA PHE A 469 0.71 79.32 0.60
C PHE A 469 0.46 80.78 0.28
N SER A 470 -0.79 81.20 0.42
CA SER A 470 -1.17 82.60 0.34
C SER A 470 -1.68 83.10 1.69
N TRP A 471 -1.67 84.42 1.88
CA TRP A 471 -2.22 85.02 3.10
C TRP A 471 -3.04 86.26 2.80
N ASN A 472 -4.05 86.51 3.63
CA ASN A 472 -4.96 87.63 3.52
C ASN A 472 -5.18 88.27 4.91
N PRO A 473 -5.08 89.61 5.05
CA PRO A 473 -4.78 90.60 4.01
C PRO A 473 -3.31 90.63 3.58
N ARG A 474 -3.04 90.89 2.30
CA ARG A 474 -1.67 90.99 1.73
C ARG A 474 -0.80 92.09 2.36
N LYS A 475 -1.41 93.05 3.07
CA LYS A 475 -0.75 94.14 3.79
C LYS A 475 -1.31 94.21 5.22
N PRO A 476 -0.97 93.24 6.07
CA PRO A 476 -1.56 93.15 7.39
C PRO A 476 -1.07 94.28 8.28
N LYS A 477 -1.98 94.81 9.10
CA LYS A 477 -1.67 95.66 10.25
C LYS A 477 -1.54 94.79 11.49
N TRP A 478 -0.95 95.35 12.54
CA TRP A 478 -0.70 94.65 13.81
C TRP A 478 -1.95 94.06 14.48
N SER A 479 -3.14 94.56 14.12
CA SER A 479 -4.44 94.12 14.64
C SER A 479 -5.24 93.27 13.65
N ASP A 480 -4.72 93.02 12.45
CA ASP A 480 -5.44 92.27 11.43
C ASP A 480 -5.32 90.77 11.74
N GLU A 481 -6.45 90.07 11.67
CA GLU A 481 -6.45 88.61 11.59
C GLU A 481 -5.92 88.23 10.20
N ILE A 482 -4.89 87.38 10.18
CA ILE A 482 -4.25 86.92 8.95
C ILE A 482 -4.69 85.48 8.71
N GLU A 483 -5.43 85.27 7.65
CA GLU A 483 -5.80 83.94 7.16
C GLU A 483 -4.70 83.43 6.24
N PHE A 484 -4.23 82.21 6.46
CA PHE A 484 -3.30 81.49 5.60
C PHE A 484 -4.08 80.42 4.83
N ASP A 485 -3.86 80.36 3.52
CA ASP A 485 -4.48 79.39 2.62
C ASP A 485 -3.36 78.59 1.93
N PRO A 486 -3.08 77.34 2.37
CA PRO A 486 -2.04 76.52 1.79
C PRO A 486 -2.49 75.95 0.45
N SER A 487 -1.53 75.80 -0.46
CA SER A 487 -1.73 75.13 -1.72
C SER A 487 -0.58 74.16 -1.97
N TRP A 488 -0.89 73.02 -2.54
CA TRP A 488 0.14 72.06 -2.87
C TRP A 488 -0.19 71.39 -4.20
N SER A 489 0.84 70.90 -4.86
CA SER A 489 0.71 70.08 -6.05
C SER A 489 1.80 69.04 -6.08
N ASP A 490 1.50 67.89 -6.66
CA ASP A 490 2.51 66.96 -7.12
C ASP A 490 2.44 66.85 -8.66
N PRO A 491 3.10 67.76 -9.39
CA PRO A 491 3.01 67.76 -10.85
C PRO A 491 3.65 66.53 -11.49
N GLN A 492 4.55 65.85 -10.75
CA GLN A 492 5.36 64.75 -11.25
C GLN A 492 4.81 63.39 -10.83
N ASP A 493 3.91 63.35 -9.86
CA ASP A 493 3.01 62.23 -9.59
C ASP A 493 1.51 62.56 -9.76
N PRO A 494 1.04 62.82 -11.00
CA PRO A 494 -0.36 63.15 -11.29
C PRO A 494 -1.35 61.99 -11.03
N ARG A 495 -0.87 60.82 -10.61
CA ARG A 495 -1.68 59.63 -10.29
C ARG A 495 -1.89 59.42 -8.79
N GLY A 496 -1.22 60.18 -7.91
CA GLY A 496 -1.36 60.08 -6.46
C GLY A 496 -0.88 58.75 -5.86
N ARG A 497 0.20 58.18 -6.40
CA ARG A 497 0.90 56.98 -5.95
C ARG A 497 1.65 57.21 -4.64
N ASP A 498 2.08 58.43 -4.34
CA ASP A 498 2.74 58.85 -3.10
C ASP A 498 1.93 59.95 -2.39
N PRO A 499 0.83 59.58 -1.69
CA PRO A 499 0.01 60.57 -1.00
C PRO A 499 0.80 61.26 0.11
N ILE A 500 0.60 62.57 0.28
CA ILE A 500 1.07 63.29 1.46
C ILE A 500 0.38 62.68 2.68
N VAL A 501 1.14 61.98 3.53
CA VAL A 501 0.61 61.31 4.73
C VAL A 501 0.64 62.18 5.98
N TYR A 502 1.39 63.29 5.95
CA TYR A 502 1.56 64.21 7.07
C TYR A 502 1.99 65.60 6.59
N SER A 503 1.47 66.64 7.24
CA SER A 503 1.87 68.02 7.01
C SER A 503 2.03 68.80 8.33
N ARG A 504 2.96 69.76 8.33
CA ARG A 504 3.30 70.60 9.48
C ARG A 504 3.66 72.02 9.03
N TRP A 505 2.97 73.00 9.61
CA TRP A 505 3.26 74.42 9.47
C TRP A 505 3.91 74.97 10.72
N ASP A 506 4.97 75.75 10.54
CA ASP A 506 5.64 76.52 11.60
C ASP A 506 5.59 78.01 11.22
N PHE A 507 4.88 78.80 12.01
CA PHE A 507 4.65 80.22 11.73
C PHE A 507 5.76 81.12 12.28
N GLY A 508 6.77 80.56 12.97
CA GLY A 508 7.90 81.29 13.52
C GLY A 508 7.59 82.14 14.77
N ASP A 509 6.32 82.18 15.21
CA ASP A 509 5.88 82.82 16.47
C ASP A 509 5.85 81.84 17.66
N GLY A 510 6.34 80.61 17.44
CA GLY A 510 6.30 79.51 18.40
C GLY A 510 5.03 78.66 18.32
N LYS A 511 4.10 78.95 17.41
CA LYS A 511 2.95 78.09 17.11
C LYS A 511 3.21 77.22 15.89
N THR A 512 2.72 75.99 15.97
CA THR A 512 2.74 75.02 14.88
C THR A 512 1.36 74.42 14.68
N VAL A 513 1.02 74.10 13.43
CA VAL A 513 -0.19 73.38 13.05
C VAL A 513 0.24 72.10 12.34
N GLU A 514 -0.32 70.97 12.74
CA GLU A 514 0.05 69.65 12.24
C GLU A 514 -1.21 68.85 11.90
N GLN A 515 -1.14 68.03 10.86
CA GLN A 515 -2.22 67.11 10.53
C GLN A 515 -1.76 65.88 9.74
N ASP A 516 -2.56 64.82 9.85
CA ASP A 516 -2.44 63.64 9.00
C ASP A 516 -3.03 63.96 7.62
N GLY A 517 -2.23 63.81 6.58
CA GLY A 517 -2.63 64.12 5.22
C GLY A 517 -2.03 65.42 4.64
N PRO A 518 -2.50 65.83 3.44
CA PRO A 518 -2.05 67.05 2.77
C PRO A 518 -2.33 68.31 3.60
N PRO A 519 -1.61 69.43 3.41
CA PRO A 519 -1.86 70.68 4.14
C PRO A 519 -3.23 71.29 3.81
N GLU A 520 -3.91 71.83 4.84
CA GLU A 520 -5.23 72.50 4.84
C GLU A 520 -5.15 73.85 5.54
#